data_AF-A0A165MF94-F1
#
_entry.id   AF-A0A165MF94-F1
#
_cell.length_a   1.000
_cell.length_b   1.000
_cell.length_c   1.000
_cell.angle_alpha   90.00
_cell.angle_beta   90.00
_cell.angle_gamma   90.00
#
_symmetry.space_group_name_H-M   'P 1'
#
loop_
_entity.id
_entity.type
_entity.pdbx_description
1 polymer ?
#
loop_
_entity_poly.entity_id
_entity_poly.type
_entity_poly.pdbx_seq_one_letter_code
_entity_poly.pdbx_strand_id
1 'polypeptide(L)'
;MPPESSLSAALEISSAPHHSLFNSTLVEAFSVAGCDFMSFYCTPREKAEHLRKLIQWKILEGLVKITGEQDVRMEYVKYEQEMIAQRGIVLHGWLLSEFKNLSELSTSLPPLKAQYQALVDGMCHWDKATPDEHEAARKGYSERLASSQIRPRKQCSNKGKKHARPKNAKGKGKAVQRDEQGNRGASDIDRDDEDEDENENENDHPQKRHHRDGAVT
;
A
#
# COMPACT_ATOMS: atom_id res chain seq x y z
N MET A 1 -36.72 -23.59 -57.85
CA MET A 1 -37.55 -22.38 -58.06
C MET A 1 -37.73 -21.69 -56.70
N PRO A 2 -37.53 -20.36 -56.63
CA PRO A 2 -37.43 -19.56 -55.41
C PRO A 2 -38.84 -19.18 -54.88
N PRO A 3 -38.98 -18.53 -53.70
CA PRO A 3 -38.90 -17.06 -53.71
C PRO A 3 -38.08 -16.46 -52.56
N GLU A 4 -37.54 -15.29 -52.90
CA GLU A 4 -36.89 -14.31 -52.04
C GLU A 4 -37.87 -13.76 -50.99
N SER A 5 -37.39 -13.59 -49.76
CA SER A 5 -38.10 -12.86 -48.71
C SER A 5 -37.18 -11.83 -48.07
N SER A 6 -37.24 -10.63 -48.68
CA SER A 6 -37.30 -9.31 -48.08
C SER A 6 -36.63 -9.07 -46.72
N LEU A 7 -35.51 -8.34 -46.81
CA LEU A 7 -35.17 -7.15 -46.02
C LEU A 7 -36.24 -6.66 -45.03
N SER A 8 -35.87 -6.60 -43.74
CA SER A 8 -36.24 -5.49 -42.83
C SER A 8 -35.32 -5.52 -41.61
N ALA A 9 -34.11 -5.00 -41.78
CA ALA A 9 -33.23 -4.66 -40.68
C ALA A 9 -33.74 -3.36 -40.03
N ALA A 10 -34.53 -3.49 -38.96
CA ALA A 10 -34.85 -2.38 -38.07
C ALA A 10 -33.65 -2.18 -37.12
N LEU A 11 -32.75 -1.28 -37.52
CA LEU A 11 -31.64 -0.82 -36.69
C LEU A 11 -32.19 0.22 -35.70
N GLU A 12 -32.66 -0.23 -34.53
CA GLU A 12 -32.94 0.65 -33.40
C GLU A 12 -31.60 1.19 -32.85
N ILE A 13 -31.22 2.38 -33.31
CA ILE A 13 -30.12 3.15 -32.74
C ILE A 13 -30.62 3.72 -31.40
N SER A 14 -30.44 2.93 -30.34
CA SER A 14 -30.61 3.36 -28.97
C SER A 14 -29.62 4.50 -28.67
N SER A 15 -30.15 5.72 -28.63
CA SER A 15 -29.49 6.95 -28.19
C SER A 15 -28.97 6.81 -26.75
N ALA A 16 -27.69 6.46 -26.60
CA ALA A 16 -26.99 6.38 -25.31
C ALA A 16 -26.23 7.68 -25.00
N PRO A 17 -26.14 8.08 -23.72
CA PRO A 17 -25.61 9.37 -23.29
C PRO A 17 -24.09 9.52 -23.52
N HIS A 18 -23.72 10.55 -24.28
CA HIS A 18 -22.36 10.91 -24.72
C HIS A 18 -21.47 11.54 -23.62
N HIS A 19 -21.26 10.87 -22.48
CA HIS A 19 -20.34 11.38 -21.44
C HIS A 19 -19.18 10.45 -21.06
N SER A 20 -19.04 9.28 -21.69
CA SER A 20 -17.92 8.35 -21.41
C SER A 20 -16.84 8.28 -22.50
N LEU A 21 -17.04 8.90 -23.68
CA LEU A 21 -16.13 8.76 -24.82
C LEU A 21 -14.87 9.64 -24.75
N PHE A 22 -14.85 10.67 -23.92
CA PHE A 22 -13.74 11.63 -23.90
C PHE A 22 -12.47 11.10 -23.20
N ASN A 23 -12.61 10.15 -22.28
CA ASN A 23 -11.46 9.59 -21.57
C ASN A 23 -10.78 8.46 -22.35
N SER A 24 -11.51 7.77 -23.26
CA SER A 24 -10.93 6.67 -24.04
C SER A 24 -9.96 7.17 -25.12
N THR A 25 -10.28 8.29 -25.78
CA THR A 25 -9.49 8.83 -26.90
C THR A 25 -8.14 9.41 -26.45
N LEU A 26 -8.09 10.05 -25.26
CA LEU A 26 -6.84 10.56 -24.70
C LEU A 26 -5.87 9.42 -24.33
N VAL A 27 -6.37 8.35 -23.73
CA VAL A 27 -5.55 7.17 -23.36
C VAL A 27 -5.01 6.46 -24.63
N GLU A 28 -5.83 6.39 -25.68
CA GLU A 28 -5.43 5.79 -26.95
C GLU A 28 -4.35 6.62 -27.67
N ALA A 29 -4.51 7.94 -27.77
CA ALA A 29 -3.50 8.83 -28.36
C ALA A 29 -2.18 8.79 -27.59
N PHE A 30 -2.24 8.70 -26.25
CA PHE A 30 -1.04 8.61 -25.41
C PHE A 30 -0.28 7.29 -25.62
N SER A 31 -1.02 6.18 -25.79
CA SER A 31 -0.45 4.87 -26.08
C SER A 31 0.23 4.85 -27.46
N VAL A 32 -0.36 5.51 -28.46
CA VAL A 32 0.21 5.64 -29.81
C VAL A 32 1.48 6.49 -29.82
N ALA A 33 1.57 7.52 -28.98
CA ALA A 33 2.75 8.37 -28.86
C ALA A 33 3.94 7.70 -28.15
N GLY A 34 3.74 6.52 -27.54
CA GLY A 34 4.79 5.80 -26.81
C GLY A 34 5.25 6.50 -25.54
N CYS A 35 4.44 7.39 -24.98
CA CYS A 35 4.77 8.08 -23.73
C CYS A 35 4.61 7.11 -22.55
N ASP A 36 5.71 6.82 -21.86
CA ASP A 36 5.70 6.03 -20.62
C ASP A 36 4.99 6.81 -19.52
N PHE A 37 3.95 6.25 -18.90
CA PHE A 37 3.25 6.89 -17.79
C PHE A 37 4.19 7.23 -16.61
N MET A 38 5.34 6.55 -16.51
CA MET A 38 6.37 6.89 -15.53
C MET A 38 7.02 8.26 -15.79
N SER A 39 6.88 8.85 -16.98
CA SER A 39 7.37 10.19 -17.29
C SER A 39 6.58 11.29 -16.60
N PHE A 40 5.35 11.02 -16.15
CA PHE A 40 4.53 11.99 -15.41
C PHE A 40 5.06 12.25 -14.00
N TYR A 41 5.82 11.32 -13.43
CA TYR A 41 6.43 11.50 -12.13
C TYR A 41 7.71 12.33 -12.29
N CYS A 42 7.70 13.54 -11.75
CA CYS A 42 8.80 14.48 -11.89
C CYS A 42 10.01 14.02 -11.07
N THR A 43 9.78 13.47 -9.88
CA THR A 43 10.86 13.08 -8.98
C THR A 43 11.12 11.57 -8.98
N PRO A 44 12.38 11.11 -8.80
CA PRO A 44 12.69 9.69 -8.66
C PRO A 44 12.02 9.06 -7.44
N ARG A 45 11.72 9.86 -6.41
CA ARG A 45 10.97 9.43 -5.23
C ARG A 45 9.53 9.08 -5.58
N GLU A 46 8.82 9.93 -6.32
CA GLU A 46 7.46 9.66 -6.79
C GLU A 46 7.40 8.39 -7.65
N LYS A 47 8.38 8.21 -8.54
CA LYS A 47 8.51 6.98 -9.35
C LYS A 47 8.65 5.74 -8.46
N ALA A 48 9.49 5.81 -7.43
CA ALA A 48 9.70 4.71 -6.49
C ALA A 48 8.44 4.42 -5.66
N GLU A 49 7.75 5.47 -5.18
CA GLU A 49 6.49 5.33 -4.45
C GLU A 49 5.38 4.72 -5.33
N HIS A 50 5.30 5.12 -6.59
CA HIS A 50 4.38 4.53 -7.55
C HIS A 50 4.69 3.05 -7.79
N LEU A 51 5.96 2.69 -8.03
CA LEU A 51 6.38 1.29 -8.19
C LEU A 51 6.05 0.44 -6.96
N ARG A 52 6.25 0.96 -5.74
CA ARG A 52 5.87 0.26 -4.50
C ARG A 52 4.38 0.00 -4.44
N LYS A 53 3.53 0.95 -4.84
CA LYS A 53 2.08 0.76 -4.91
C LYS A 53 1.70 -0.31 -5.94
N LEU A 54 2.34 -0.33 -7.10
CA LEU A 54 2.12 -1.35 -8.12
C LEU A 54 2.53 -2.75 -7.62
N ILE A 55 3.68 -2.87 -6.96
CA ILE A 55 4.13 -4.12 -6.33
C ILE A 55 3.13 -4.57 -5.26
N GLN A 56 2.69 -3.65 -4.39
CA GLN A 56 1.69 -3.93 -3.36
C GLN A 56 0.40 -4.49 -3.97
N TRP A 57 -0.09 -3.83 -5.01
CA TRP A 57 -1.32 -4.25 -5.70
C TRP A 57 -1.17 -5.64 -6.33
N LYS A 58 -0.04 -5.93 -6.99
CA LYS A 58 0.24 -7.26 -7.55
C LYS A 58 0.35 -8.36 -6.50
N ILE A 59 0.97 -8.06 -5.36
CA ILE A 59 1.03 -8.99 -4.22
C ILE A 59 -0.39 -9.32 -3.72
N LEU A 60 -1.22 -8.29 -3.53
CA LEU A 60 -2.60 -8.47 -3.09
C LEU A 60 -3.42 -9.26 -4.11
N GLU A 61 -3.30 -8.94 -5.39
CA GLU A 61 -3.94 -9.68 -6.49
C GLU A 61 -3.57 -11.18 -6.46
N GLY A 62 -2.29 -11.49 -6.31
CA GLY A 62 -1.81 -12.87 -6.19
C GLY A 62 -2.33 -13.59 -4.94
N LEU A 63 -2.36 -12.91 -3.80
CA LEU A 63 -2.90 -13.47 -2.55
C LEU A 63 -4.41 -13.75 -2.62
N VAL A 64 -5.18 -12.82 -3.19
CA VAL A 64 -6.63 -12.99 -3.42
C VAL A 64 -6.87 -14.17 -4.36
N LYS A 65 -6.06 -14.31 -5.41
CA LYS A 65 -6.15 -15.43 -6.37
C LYS A 65 -5.93 -16.80 -5.71
N ILE A 66 -4.98 -16.92 -4.79
CA ILE A 66 -4.66 -18.19 -4.13
C ILE A 66 -5.60 -18.50 -2.96
N THR A 67 -5.96 -17.48 -2.18
CA THR A 67 -6.77 -17.62 -0.96
C THR A 67 -8.28 -17.64 -1.26
N GLY A 68 -8.72 -16.90 -2.28
CA GLY A 68 -10.14 -16.67 -2.60
C GLY A 68 -10.82 -15.62 -1.71
N GLU A 69 -10.10 -15.02 -0.77
CA GLU A 69 -10.57 -13.98 0.15
C GLU A 69 -10.20 -12.59 -0.39
N GLN A 70 -11.16 -11.66 -0.44
CA GLN A 70 -10.91 -10.31 -1.00
C GLN A 70 -10.25 -9.33 -0.01
N ASP A 71 -10.37 -9.56 1.31
CA ASP A 71 -9.80 -8.69 2.35
C ASP A 71 -8.49 -9.26 2.94
N VAL A 72 -7.76 -10.04 2.15
CA VAL A 72 -6.45 -10.54 2.58
C VAL A 72 -5.46 -9.38 2.56
N ARG A 73 -4.83 -9.14 3.71
CA ARG A 73 -3.73 -8.20 3.85
C ARG A 73 -2.45 -8.96 4.12
N MET A 74 -1.37 -8.50 3.51
CA MET A 74 -0.06 -9.09 3.71
C MET A 74 0.62 -8.53 4.96
N GLU A 75 0.91 -9.40 5.93
CA GLU A 75 1.68 -9.08 7.12
C GLU A 75 3.17 -9.41 6.88
N TYR A 76 3.97 -8.40 6.56
CA TYR A 76 5.41 -8.58 6.29
C TYR A 76 6.20 -8.97 7.54
N VAL A 77 5.88 -8.38 8.69
CA VAL A 77 6.62 -8.58 9.95
C VAL A 77 6.43 -10.00 10.49
N LYS A 78 5.22 -10.55 10.34
CA LYS A 78 4.88 -11.91 10.78
C LYS A 78 4.63 -12.86 9.62
N TYR A 79 5.32 -12.63 8.50
CA TYR A 79 5.13 -13.40 7.28
C TYR A 79 5.18 -14.92 7.52
N GLU A 80 6.24 -15.39 8.18
CA GLU A 80 6.38 -16.83 8.46
C GLU A 80 5.26 -17.40 9.33
N GLN A 81 4.72 -16.60 10.26
CA GLN A 81 3.66 -17.04 11.15
C GLN A 81 2.28 -17.01 10.46
N GLU A 82 1.91 -15.87 9.88
CA GLU A 82 0.55 -15.63 9.39
C GLU A 82 0.35 -16.17 7.97
N MET A 83 1.38 -16.14 7.12
CA MET A 83 1.26 -16.63 5.74
C MET A 83 1.67 -18.10 5.65
N ILE A 84 2.87 -18.46 6.12
CA ILE A 84 3.35 -19.84 5.99
C ILE A 84 2.66 -20.75 7.01
N ALA A 85 2.80 -20.50 8.31
CA ALA A 85 2.34 -21.44 9.33
C ALA A 85 0.82 -21.48 9.58
N GLN A 86 0.09 -20.42 9.23
CA GLN A 86 -1.38 -20.37 9.38
C GLN A 86 -2.13 -20.65 8.08
N ARG A 87 -1.68 -20.08 6.97
CA ARG A 87 -2.38 -20.17 5.67
C ARG A 87 -1.74 -21.18 4.72
N GLY A 88 -0.52 -21.63 4.98
CA GLY A 88 0.22 -22.50 4.07
C GLY A 88 0.49 -21.81 2.73
N ILE A 89 0.81 -20.52 2.73
CA ILE A 89 1.10 -19.75 1.52
C ILE A 89 2.58 -19.38 1.50
N VAL A 90 3.27 -19.67 0.40
CA VAL A 90 4.70 -19.42 0.22
C VAL A 90 4.95 -18.54 -1.00
N LEU A 91 5.81 -17.54 -0.83
CA LEU A 91 6.32 -16.68 -1.89
C LEU A 91 7.56 -17.30 -2.53
N HIS A 92 7.51 -17.52 -3.83
CA HIS A 92 8.68 -17.93 -4.61
C HIS A 92 9.21 -16.76 -5.44
N GLY A 93 10.51 -16.79 -5.78
CA GLY A 93 11.13 -15.88 -6.74
C GLY A 93 11.22 -14.41 -6.33
N TRP A 94 11.31 -14.10 -5.03
CA TRP A 94 11.56 -12.72 -4.58
C TRP A 94 12.99 -12.30 -4.94
N LEU A 95 13.15 -11.19 -5.68
CA LEU A 95 14.44 -10.74 -6.21
C LEU A 95 15.18 -9.78 -5.28
N LEU A 96 14.48 -9.06 -4.40
CA LEU A 96 15.13 -8.16 -3.47
C LEU A 96 15.85 -8.94 -2.36
N SER A 97 17.00 -8.41 -1.93
CA SER A 97 17.84 -9.06 -0.91
C SER A 97 17.13 -9.28 0.43
N GLU A 98 16.12 -8.46 0.74
CA GLU A 98 15.40 -8.52 2.00
C GLU A 98 13.89 -8.52 1.75
N PHE A 99 13.17 -9.36 2.49
CA PHE A 99 11.72 -9.38 2.50
C PHE A 99 11.20 -8.48 3.63
N LYS A 100 10.96 -7.20 3.31
CA LYS A 100 10.53 -6.15 4.25
C LYS A 100 9.27 -5.43 3.77
N ASN A 101 8.69 -4.60 4.62
CA ASN A 101 7.58 -3.74 4.24
C ASN A 101 7.99 -2.82 3.07
N LEU A 102 7.11 -2.67 2.08
CA LEU A 102 7.36 -1.87 0.88
C LEU A 102 7.71 -0.41 1.19
N SER A 103 7.21 0.16 2.30
CA SER A 103 7.58 1.50 2.74
C SER A 103 9.04 1.62 3.19
N GLU A 104 9.61 0.53 3.71
CA GLU A 104 10.98 0.44 4.23
C GLU A 104 12.00 0.03 3.15
N LEU A 105 11.52 -0.37 1.96
CA LEU A 105 12.41 -0.68 0.85
C LEU A 105 13.20 0.55 0.39
N SER A 106 14.31 0.30 -0.30
CA SER A 106 15.12 1.38 -0.90
C SER A 106 14.33 2.20 -1.92
N THR A 107 14.72 3.45 -2.12
CA THR A 107 14.18 4.33 -3.19
C THR A 107 14.83 4.08 -4.55
N SER A 108 15.69 3.06 -4.66
CA SER A 108 16.37 2.70 -5.90
C SER A 108 15.37 2.13 -6.91
N LEU A 109 15.27 2.76 -8.08
CA LEU A 109 14.31 2.39 -9.13
C LEU A 109 14.62 1.04 -9.80
N PRO A 110 15.87 0.70 -10.17
CA PRO A 110 16.13 -0.55 -10.89
C PRO A 110 15.71 -1.81 -10.13
N PRO A 111 16.01 -1.98 -8.82
CA PRO A 111 15.54 -3.15 -8.06
C PRO A 111 14.01 -3.23 -7.95
N LEU A 112 13.33 -2.10 -7.75
CA LEU A 112 11.87 -2.06 -7.68
C LEU A 112 11.24 -2.44 -9.03
N LYS A 113 11.79 -1.94 -10.14
CA LYS A 113 11.33 -2.29 -11.49
C LYS A 113 11.53 -3.77 -11.78
N ALA A 114 12.68 -4.34 -11.43
CA ALA A 114 12.95 -5.76 -11.58
C ALA A 114 12.00 -6.62 -10.74
N GLN A 115 11.76 -6.25 -9.49
CA GLN A 115 10.81 -6.95 -8.62
C GLN A 115 9.37 -6.90 -9.16
N TYR A 116 8.96 -5.75 -9.69
CA TYR A 116 7.65 -5.61 -10.34
C TYR A 116 7.54 -6.48 -11.60
N GLN A 117 8.56 -6.47 -12.47
CA GLN A 117 8.60 -7.31 -13.67
C GLN A 117 8.54 -8.79 -13.30
N ALA A 118 9.29 -9.24 -12.28
CA ALA A 118 9.23 -10.63 -11.82
C ALA A 118 7.82 -11.05 -11.37
N LEU A 119 7.04 -10.16 -10.75
CA LEU A 119 5.64 -10.42 -10.39
C LEU A 119 4.73 -10.49 -11.62
N VAL A 120 4.96 -9.65 -12.63
CA VAL A 120 4.19 -9.64 -13.88
C VAL A 120 4.49 -10.87 -14.73
N ASP A 121 5.77 -11.24 -14.84
CA ASP A 121 6.25 -12.38 -15.62
C ASP A 121 5.95 -13.73 -14.94
N GLY A 122 5.54 -13.70 -13.67
CA GLY A 122 5.26 -14.89 -12.87
C GLY A 122 6.50 -15.58 -12.31
N MET A 123 7.70 -15.01 -12.49
CA MET A 123 8.92 -15.49 -11.81
C MET A 123 8.76 -15.39 -10.29
N CYS A 124 8.10 -14.33 -9.81
CA CYS A 124 7.67 -14.18 -8.43
C CYS A 124 6.17 -14.46 -8.33
N HIS A 125 5.79 -15.49 -7.57
CA HIS A 125 4.39 -15.89 -7.43
C HIS A 125 4.13 -16.52 -6.06
N TRP A 126 2.84 -16.58 -5.75
CA TRP A 126 2.31 -17.20 -4.54
C TRP A 126 1.86 -18.62 -4.83
N ASP A 127 2.36 -19.57 -4.06
CA ASP A 127 1.92 -20.97 -4.12
C ASP A 127 1.40 -21.45 -2.77
N LYS A 128 0.58 -22.49 -2.83
CA LYS A 128 0.15 -23.24 -1.64
C LYS A 128 1.26 -24.21 -1.26
N ALA A 129 1.74 -24.10 -0.02
CA ALA A 129 2.63 -25.07 0.58
C ALA A 129 2.00 -26.47 0.50
N THR A 130 2.83 -27.47 0.26
CA THR A 130 2.39 -28.87 0.43
C THR A 130 1.99 -29.12 1.89
N PRO A 131 1.09 -30.07 2.18
CA PRO A 131 0.66 -30.34 3.55
C PRO A 131 1.85 -30.67 4.47
N ASP A 132 2.85 -31.39 3.95
CA ASP A 132 4.06 -31.76 4.69
C ASP A 132 4.92 -30.53 5.02
N GLU A 133 5.13 -29.62 4.06
CA GLU A 133 5.84 -28.36 4.29
C GLU A 133 5.10 -27.47 5.27
N HIS A 134 3.77 -27.43 5.19
CA HIS A 134 2.93 -26.64 6.09
C HIS A 134 3.01 -27.15 7.54
N GLU A 135 2.94 -28.47 7.74
CA GLU A 135 3.11 -29.08 9.07
C GLU A 135 4.52 -28.88 9.61
N ALA A 136 5.54 -29.04 8.78
CA ALA A 136 6.93 -28.79 9.15
C ALA A 136 7.16 -27.32 9.55
N ALA A 137 6.62 -26.36 8.78
CA ALA A 137 6.70 -24.94 9.09
C ALA A 137 5.98 -24.60 10.41
N ARG A 138 4.80 -25.18 10.64
CA ARG A 138 4.04 -25.01 11.88
C ARG A 138 4.80 -25.58 13.09
N LYS A 139 5.41 -26.75 12.95
CA LYS A 139 6.22 -27.37 13.99
C LYS A 139 7.47 -26.53 14.29
N GLY A 140 8.24 -26.15 13.27
CA GLY A 140 9.43 -25.31 13.41
C GLY A 140 9.11 -23.94 14.02
N TYR A 141 7.96 -23.36 13.72
CA TYR A 141 7.49 -22.14 14.39
C TYR A 141 7.17 -22.40 15.88
N SER A 142 6.49 -23.49 16.21
CA SER A 142 6.18 -23.85 17.60
C SER A 142 7.44 -24.12 18.45
N GLU A 143 8.47 -24.73 17.86
CA GLU A 143 9.76 -24.97 18.50
C GLU A 143 10.52 -23.66 18.76
N ARG A 144 10.51 -22.72 17.79
CA ARG A 144 11.10 -21.38 17.97
C ARG A 144 10.39 -20.52 19.01
N LEU A 145 9.09 -20.76 19.22
CA LEU A 145 8.34 -20.18 20.32
C LEU A 145 8.73 -20.81 21.66
N ALA A 146 8.85 -22.13 21.73
CA ALA A 146 9.26 -22.84 22.94
C ALA A 146 10.69 -22.48 23.37
N SER A 147 11.60 -22.30 22.41
CA SER A 147 12.99 -21.87 22.65
C SER A 147 13.12 -20.39 23.04
N SER A 148 12.01 -19.63 23.05
CA SER A 148 11.99 -18.19 23.32
C SER A 148 12.85 -17.34 22.36
N GLN A 149 13.23 -17.89 21.19
CA GLN A 149 13.93 -17.13 20.15
C GLN A 149 13.04 -16.02 19.59
N ILE A 150 11.75 -16.32 19.44
CA ILE A 150 10.73 -15.32 19.10
C ILE A 150 10.18 -14.77 20.42
N ARG A 151 10.62 -13.57 20.80
CA ARG A 151 10.10 -12.91 22.01
C ARG A 151 8.63 -12.54 21.78
N PRO A 152 7.68 -13.08 22.58
CA PRO A 152 6.31 -12.61 22.49
C PRO A 152 6.28 -11.12 22.80
N ARG A 153 5.47 -10.37 22.05
CA ARG A 153 5.31 -8.93 22.30
C ARG A 153 4.91 -8.73 23.75
N LYS A 154 5.74 -8.00 24.51
CA LYS A 154 5.49 -7.67 25.91
C LYS A 154 4.06 -7.11 26.03
N GLN A 155 3.25 -7.70 26.91
CA GLN A 155 1.95 -7.10 27.21
C GLN A 155 2.18 -5.67 27.69
N CYS A 156 1.47 -4.72 27.06
CA CYS A 156 1.55 -3.32 27.46
C CYS A 156 1.14 -3.23 28.94
N SER A 157 1.94 -2.56 29.77
CA SER A 157 1.69 -2.38 31.21
C SER A 157 0.39 -1.62 31.51
N ASN A 158 -0.21 -1.00 30.49
CA ASN A 158 -1.48 -0.28 30.59
C ASN A 158 -2.67 -1.13 30.13
N LYS A 159 -2.45 -2.37 29.68
CA LYS A 159 -3.55 -3.28 29.33
C LYS A 159 -4.39 -3.53 30.58
N GLY A 160 -5.64 -3.07 30.57
CA GLY A 160 -6.57 -3.15 31.71
C GLY A 160 -6.58 -1.95 32.64
N LYS A 161 -5.67 -0.96 32.49
CA LYS A 161 -5.76 0.28 33.25
C LYS A 161 -6.86 1.15 32.66
N LYS A 162 -7.87 1.48 33.46
CA LYS A 162 -8.87 2.48 33.10
C LYS A 162 -8.13 3.81 32.91
N HIS A 163 -8.04 4.28 31.66
CA HIS A 163 -7.57 5.63 31.40
C HIS A 163 -8.46 6.59 32.17
N ALA A 164 -7.87 7.41 33.03
CA ALA A 164 -8.62 8.43 33.75
C ALA A 164 -9.35 9.29 32.72
N ARG A 165 -10.68 9.40 32.85
CA ARG A 165 -11.46 10.30 32.00
C ARG A 165 -10.85 11.70 32.14
N PRO A 166 -10.50 12.39 31.04
CA PRO A 166 -9.99 13.74 31.11
C PRO A 166 -11.02 14.61 31.84
N LYS A 167 -10.62 15.23 32.96
CA LYS A 167 -11.53 15.97 33.85
C LYS A 167 -11.98 17.34 33.30
N ASN A 168 -11.56 17.72 32.10
CA ASN A 168 -11.75 19.07 31.57
C ASN A 168 -12.55 19.05 30.26
N ALA A 169 -13.86 18.85 30.38
CA ALA A 169 -14.84 19.38 29.43
C ALA A 169 -15.94 20.14 30.20
N LYS A 170 -15.53 21.00 31.15
CA LYS A 170 -16.33 22.16 31.57
C LYS A 170 -15.97 23.34 30.67
N GLY A 171 -16.13 23.14 29.35
CA GLY A 171 -16.03 24.17 28.34
C GLY A 171 -17.44 24.54 27.90
N LYS A 172 -17.88 25.73 28.31
CA LYS A 172 -19.18 26.34 28.05
C LYS A 172 -19.65 26.10 26.61
N GLY A 173 -20.83 25.51 26.46
CA GLY A 173 -21.58 25.59 25.22
C GLY A 173 -21.82 27.07 24.89
N LYS A 174 -21.14 27.57 23.87
CA LYS A 174 -21.61 28.72 23.11
C LYS A 174 -22.35 28.11 21.92
N ALA A 175 -23.67 28.09 22.00
CA ALA A 175 -24.54 27.72 20.91
C ALA A 175 -24.20 28.61 19.71
N VAL A 176 -23.57 28.04 18.69
CA VAL A 176 -23.55 28.65 17.36
C VAL A 176 -24.76 28.06 16.66
N GLN A 177 -25.77 28.91 16.50
CA GLN A 177 -26.93 28.63 15.68
C GLN A 177 -26.47 28.25 14.28
N ARG A 178 -27.04 27.16 13.81
CA ARG A 178 -26.94 26.65 12.46
C ARG A 178 -27.81 27.55 11.58
N ASP A 179 -27.21 28.57 10.99
CA ASP A 179 -27.83 29.26 9.86
C ASP A 179 -27.57 28.43 8.60
N GLU A 180 -28.65 27.83 8.12
CA GLU A 180 -28.78 27.40 6.73
C GLU A 180 -28.69 28.65 5.84
N GLN A 181 -27.57 28.83 5.14
CA GLN A 181 -27.62 29.54 3.86
C GLN A 181 -26.47 29.11 2.96
N GLY A 182 -26.87 28.59 1.81
CA GLY A 182 -25.99 28.02 0.82
C GLY A 182 -24.99 29.02 0.25
N ASN A 183 -23.87 28.50 -0.22
CA ASN A 183 -23.11 29.17 -1.24
C ASN A 183 -22.46 28.14 -2.16
N ARG A 184 -22.93 28.11 -3.41
CA ARG A 184 -22.21 27.54 -4.54
C ARG A 184 -21.07 28.50 -4.85
N GLY A 185 -19.86 28.17 -4.41
CA GLY A 185 -18.66 28.95 -4.71
C GLY A 185 -17.62 28.05 -5.35
N ALA A 186 -17.53 28.10 -6.67
CA ALA A 186 -16.34 27.71 -7.40
C ALA A 186 -15.16 28.54 -6.87
N SER A 187 -14.04 27.88 -6.58
CA SER A 187 -12.76 28.56 -6.40
C SER A 187 -11.72 27.82 -7.22
N ASP A 188 -11.38 28.44 -8.35
CA ASP A 188 -10.06 28.40 -8.96
C ASP A 188 -9.00 28.40 -7.86
N ILE A 189 -8.10 27.43 -7.91
CA ILE A 189 -6.85 27.46 -7.16
C ILE A 189 -5.77 27.28 -8.23
N ASP A 190 -5.39 28.41 -8.84
CA ASP A 190 -4.03 28.65 -9.28
C ASP A 190 -3.15 28.64 -8.02
N ARG A 191 -2.29 27.63 -7.91
CA ARG A 191 -1.14 27.65 -6.99
C ARG A 191 0.11 27.46 -7.83
N ASP A 192 0.61 28.57 -8.33
CA ASP A 192 2.05 28.80 -8.44
C ASP A 192 2.60 28.87 -7.02
N ASP A 193 3.34 27.84 -6.61
CA ASP A 193 4.20 27.87 -5.43
C ASP A 193 5.57 27.37 -5.90
N GLU A 194 6.38 28.32 -6.36
CA GLU A 194 7.81 28.19 -6.55
C GLU A 194 8.47 28.29 -5.16
N ASP A 195 8.64 27.17 -4.47
CA ASP A 195 9.47 27.10 -3.27
C ASP A 195 10.82 26.43 -3.62
N GLU A 196 11.78 27.27 -3.97
CA GLU A 196 13.21 27.00 -3.89
C GLU A 196 13.63 26.95 -2.41
N ASP A 197 13.60 25.76 -1.79
CA ASP A 197 14.20 25.55 -0.47
C ASP A 197 15.54 24.81 -0.61
N GLU A 198 16.61 25.58 -0.85
CA GLU A 198 17.98 25.22 -0.50
C GLU A 198 18.11 25.17 1.02
N ASN A 199 18.01 23.98 1.62
CA ASN A 199 18.28 23.79 3.04
C ASN A 199 19.54 22.96 3.26
N GLU A 200 20.68 23.66 3.29
CA GLU A 200 21.92 23.21 3.90
C GLU A 200 21.77 23.22 5.43
N ASN A 201 21.30 22.12 6.03
CA ASN A 201 21.30 22.00 7.48
C ASN A 201 22.55 21.25 7.96
N GLU A 202 23.52 22.08 8.32
CA GLU A 202 24.74 21.80 9.06
C GLU A 202 24.42 21.11 10.40
N ASN A 203 24.89 19.87 10.52
CA ASN A 203 24.57 18.98 11.63
C ASN A 203 25.51 19.26 12.82
N ASP A 204 25.26 20.31 13.59
CA ASP A 204 25.95 20.57 14.87
C ASP A 204 25.02 20.21 16.05
N HIS A 205 25.14 18.97 16.54
CA HIS A 205 24.38 18.48 17.69
C HIS A 205 25.33 18.25 18.89
N PRO A 206 25.23 19.05 19.97
CA PRO A 206 26.18 19.00 21.07
C PRO A 206 26.00 17.76 21.96
N GLN A 207 27.14 17.17 22.31
CA GLN A 207 27.29 15.98 23.16
C GLN A 207 26.73 16.19 24.58
N LYS A 208 25.88 15.26 25.02
CA LYS A 208 25.36 15.20 26.40
C LYS A 208 26.48 14.83 27.39
N ARG A 209 26.61 15.69 28.41
CA ARG A 209 27.54 15.61 29.53
C ARG A 209 27.29 14.39 30.42
N HIS A 210 28.41 13.76 30.81
CA HIS A 210 28.52 12.77 31.89
C HIS A 210 27.93 13.31 33.20
N HIS A 211 27.05 12.52 33.83
CA HIS A 211 26.68 12.70 35.22
C HIS A 211 27.66 11.90 36.09
N ARG A 212 28.26 12.59 37.07
CA ARG A 212 29.37 12.15 37.91
C ARG A 212 28.82 11.38 39.11
N ASP A 213 29.47 10.26 39.42
CA ASP A 213 29.21 9.41 40.57
C ASP A 213 29.32 10.18 41.90
N GLY A 214 28.30 10.03 42.74
CA GLY A 214 28.34 10.42 44.15
C GLY A 214 28.75 9.22 44.99
N ALA A 215 29.98 9.22 45.48
CA ALA A 215 30.43 8.35 46.57
C ALA A 215 29.88 8.92 47.89
N VAL A 216 29.13 8.11 48.62
CA VAL A 216 28.81 8.35 50.04
C VAL A 216 29.73 7.46 50.87
N THR A 217 30.44 8.14 51.77
CA THR A 217 31.31 7.63 52.84
C THR A 217 30.55 6.84 53.89
#